data_AF-A0A9D8PZD0-F1
#
_entry.id   AF-A0A9D8PZD0-F1
#
_cell.length_a   1.000
_cell.length_b   1.000
_cell.length_c   1.000
_cell.angle_alpha   90.00
_cell.angle_beta   90.00
_cell.angle_gamma   90.00
#
_symmetry.space_group_name_H-M   'P 1'
#
loop_
_entity.id
_entity.type
_entity.pdbx_description
1 polymer ?
#
loop_
_entity_poly.entity_id
_entity_poly.type
_entity_poly.pdbx_seq_one_letter_code
_entity_poly.pdbx_strand_id
1 'polypeptide(L)'
;NRDRRNGEVADFINEGGGAAVGNEQLTKGHADIEVEGSRVRLKDGAVVIAAITSCTNTSNPAVMIGAGLLARNAAARGLTRQPWVKTSLGPGSRVVTDYLEKAGVLKELEKLGFYVVGYGCTTCIGNSGPLPTEVSAGIAAGDLVVASVLSGNRNFEGRVHPEVKANYLASPPLVVAYAIAGTVNIELTREPLGKDADGNDVYLRDIWPSNKEIGDVIAATVGPEMFKQNYADVFKGDSRWAQIESPEGQAYRWNAESTYIKNPPYFDGMTMAVGRIADIHGARVLGLFGDSITTDHISPAGNIKKDSPAGRFLQSRGVQPVDFNSYGSRRGNDDVMVRGTFANIRIKNLMFGGEEGGNTLYFGAQPPEKMSIYDAAMKYKATGTPLVVIAGKEYGTGSSRDWAAKGTNLLGVKAVIAESFERIHRSNLVGMGVLPLQFLPGENAQTLGLDGSETFDVTGLADGQAKIASVTATRT
;
A
#
# COMPACT_ATOMS: atom_id res chain seq x y z
N ASN A 1 17.06 40.52 10.94
CA ASN A 1 16.72 39.46 11.93
C ASN A 1 16.99 38.08 11.39
N ARG A 2 18.25 37.79 11.06
CA ARG A 2 18.73 36.42 10.84
C ARG A 2 19.51 36.05 12.08
N ASP A 3 18.86 35.38 13.01
CA ASP A 3 19.56 34.77 14.12
C ASP A 3 20.06 33.38 13.69
N ARG A 4 21.31 33.09 14.06
CA ARG A 4 22.00 31.84 13.80
C ARG A 4 21.99 31.04 15.09
N ARG A 5 21.68 29.74 14.94
CA ARG A 5 21.78 28.63 15.92
C ARG A 5 20.51 28.42 16.73
N ASN A 6 19.81 27.34 16.41
CA ASN A 6 19.41 26.33 17.37
C ASN A 6 19.47 24.96 16.69
N GLY A 7 19.84 23.94 17.44
CA GLY A 7 20.34 22.64 16.98
C GLY A 7 19.30 21.68 16.39
N GLU A 8 18.43 22.15 15.51
CA GLU A 8 17.35 21.35 14.90
C GLU A 8 17.78 20.59 13.63
N VAL A 9 19.08 20.40 13.42
CA VAL A 9 19.61 19.58 12.30
C VAL A 9 19.90 18.13 12.77
N ALA A 10 19.75 17.84 14.06
CA ALA A 10 19.99 16.50 14.62
C ALA A 10 18.74 15.58 14.62
N ASP A 11 17.53 16.09 14.36
CA ASP A 11 16.30 15.32 14.54
C ASP A 11 15.74 14.64 13.27
N PHE A 12 16.33 14.88 12.10
CA PHE A 12 15.89 14.23 10.85
C PHE A 12 16.45 12.80 10.65
N ILE A 13 17.30 12.31 11.55
CA ILE A 13 17.83 10.93 11.48
C ILE A 13 16.76 9.91 11.94
N ASN A 14 15.79 10.33 12.75
CA ASN A 14 14.76 9.45 13.32
C ASN A 14 13.41 9.46 12.56
N GLU A 15 13.25 10.30 11.53
CA GLU A 15 12.03 10.37 10.70
C GLU A 15 12.16 9.63 9.36
N GLY A 16 13.39 9.28 8.96
CA GLY A 16 13.62 8.30 7.91
C GLY A 16 13.53 6.92 8.53
N GLY A 17 12.45 6.18 8.24
CA GLY A 17 12.32 4.79 8.66
C GLY A 17 13.64 4.06 8.48
N GLY A 18 14.18 3.54 9.59
CA GLY A 18 15.50 2.92 9.62
C GLY A 18 15.62 1.92 8.48
N ALA A 19 16.73 1.98 7.74
CA ALA A 19 17.11 0.92 6.83
C ALA A 19 16.91 -0.41 7.54
N ALA A 20 16.22 -1.36 6.91
CA ALA A 20 16.01 -2.68 7.46
C ALA A 20 17.38 -3.27 7.86
N VAL A 21 17.68 -3.25 9.16
CA VAL A 21 18.86 -3.89 9.71
C VAL A 21 18.53 -5.37 9.80
N GLY A 22 19.24 -6.18 9.02
CA GLY A 22 19.18 -7.64 9.10
C GLY A 22 18.79 -8.32 7.80
N ASN A 23 19.74 -8.43 6.87
CA ASN A 23 19.86 -9.63 6.04
C ASN A 23 21.31 -9.76 5.54
N GLU A 24 22.24 -10.15 6.41
CA GLU A 24 23.67 -10.25 6.10
C GLU A 24 24.06 -11.46 5.24
N GLN A 25 23.12 -12.16 4.59
CA GLN A 25 23.45 -13.25 3.66
C GLN A 25 22.51 -13.28 2.43
N LEU A 26 22.68 -12.32 1.52
CA LEU A 26 22.15 -12.43 0.14
C LEU A 26 22.99 -13.48 -0.61
N THR A 27 22.42 -14.65 -0.88
CA THR A 27 23.20 -15.84 -1.26
C THR A 27 23.57 -15.94 -2.75
N LYS A 28 23.14 -15.02 -3.64
CA LYS A 28 23.66 -14.92 -5.03
C LYS A 28 23.70 -13.51 -5.64
N GLY A 29 22.76 -12.60 -5.30
CA GLY A 29 22.74 -11.21 -5.80
C GLY A 29 22.51 -11.05 -7.32
N HIS A 30 22.28 -12.14 -8.03
CA HIS A 30 21.92 -12.17 -9.45
C HIS A 30 21.17 -13.44 -9.85
N ALA A 31 20.46 -13.40 -10.98
CA ALA A 31 19.83 -14.55 -11.62
C ALA A 31 19.84 -14.40 -13.14
N ASP A 32 20.20 -15.46 -13.87
CA ASP A 32 20.11 -15.50 -15.32
C ASP A 32 18.72 -15.99 -15.73
N ILE A 33 18.01 -15.21 -16.54
CA ILE A 33 16.66 -15.51 -17.03
C ILE A 33 16.58 -15.38 -18.55
N GLU A 34 15.55 -15.99 -19.14
CA GLU A 34 15.18 -15.79 -20.54
C GLU A 34 13.82 -15.08 -20.57
N VAL A 35 13.75 -13.91 -21.19
CA VAL A 35 12.53 -13.08 -21.25
C VAL A 35 12.46 -12.39 -22.60
N GLU A 36 11.29 -12.44 -23.25
CA GLU A 36 11.09 -11.89 -24.61
C GLU A 36 12.15 -12.37 -25.63
N GLY A 37 12.57 -13.64 -25.52
CA GLY A 37 13.58 -14.25 -26.40
C GLY A 37 15.02 -13.78 -26.14
N SER A 38 15.26 -13.04 -25.06
CA SER A 38 16.58 -12.52 -24.67
C SER A 38 17.06 -13.16 -23.36
N ARG A 39 18.30 -13.65 -23.35
CA ARG A 39 18.96 -14.11 -22.13
C ARG A 39 19.59 -12.93 -21.41
N VAL A 40 19.14 -12.65 -20.20
CA VAL A 40 19.56 -11.48 -19.41
C VAL A 40 19.95 -11.89 -18.00
N ARG A 41 20.82 -11.10 -17.36
CA ARG A 41 21.21 -11.27 -15.96
C ARG A 41 20.53 -10.22 -15.10
N LEU A 42 19.51 -10.61 -14.35
CA LEU A 42 18.92 -9.78 -13.29
C LEU A 42 19.88 -9.68 -12.12
N LYS A 43 19.89 -8.53 -11.46
CA LYS A 43 20.71 -8.22 -10.27
C LYS A 43 19.89 -7.42 -9.29
N ASP A 44 20.41 -7.25 -8.08
CA ASP A 44 19.88 -6.25 -7.15
C ASP A 44 19.81 -4.87 -7.80
N GLY A 45 18.74 -4.13 -7.49
CA GLY A 45 18.42 -2.84 -8.07
C GLY A 45 17.80 -2.91 -9.47
N ALA A 46 17.58 -4.10 -10.06
CA ALA A 46 16.88 -4.20 -11.33
C ALA A 46 15.46 -3.59 -11.22
N VAL A 47 15.12 -2.70 -12.15
CA VAL A 47 13.76 -2.15 -12.27
C VAL A 47 12.90 -3.22 -12.92
N VAL A 48 11.91 -3.73 -12.21
CA VAL A 48 10.97 -4.76 -12.73
C VAL A 48 9.58 -4.19 -13.01
N ILE A 49 9.28 -3.01 -12.45
CA ILE A 49 8.04 -2.26 -12.72
C ILE A 49 8.41 -0.79 -12.97
N ALA A 50 7.94 -0.25 -14.09
CA ALA A 50 8.00 1.17 -14.39
C ALA A 50 6.61 1.71 -14.76
N ALA A 51 5.96 2.41 -13.84
CA ALA A 51 4.54 2.78 -13.97
C ALA A 51 4.32 4.29 -13.97
N ILE A 52 3.85 4.82 -15.10
CA ILE A 52 3.25 6.16 -15.14
C ILE A 52 1.81 6.01 -14.64
N THR A 53 1.57 6.40 -13.39
CA THR A 53 0.34 6.16 -12.65
C THR A 53 0.04 7.35 -11.71
N SER A 54 -1.04 7.23 -10.93
CA SER A 54 -1.48 8.19 -9.90
C SER A 54 -2.03 9.52 -10.39
N CYS A 55 -3.14 9.93 -9.79
CA CYS A 55 -3.70 11.26 -9.94
C CYS A 55 -2.71 12.38 -9.59
N THR A 56 -1.69 12.12 -8.75
CA THR A 56 -0.66 13.11 -8.38
C THR A 56 0.08 13.67 -9.59
N ASN A 57 0.46 12.81 -10.55
CA ASN A 57 1.27 13.23 -11.69
C ASN A 57 0.47 13.20 -12.99
N THR A 58 -0.50 12.29 -13.14
CA THR A 58 -1.28 12.22 -14.39
C THR A 58 -2.22 13.42 -14.56
N SER A 59 -2.51 14.17 -13.49
CA SER A 59 -3.28 15.42 -13.59
C SER A 59 -2.44 16.61 -14.07
N ASN A 60 -1.12 16.46 -14.23
CA ASN A 60 -0.22 17.53 -14.61
C ASN A 60 0.26 17.33 -16.07
N PRO A 61 -0.26 18.10 -17.05
CA PRO A 61 0.13 17.96 -18.45
C PRO A 61 1.63 18.15 -18.69
N ALA A 62 2.33 18.95 -17.89
CA ALA A 62 3.75 19.23 -18.11
C ALA A 62 4.63 17.98 -17.98
N VAL A 63 4.39 17.17 -16.95
CA VAL A 63 5.18 15.95 -16.75
C VAL A 63 4.72 14.82 -17.65
N MET A 64 3.44 14.77 -18.05
CA MET A 64 2.92 13.77 -18.97
C MET A 64 3.38 14.00 -20.41
N ILE A 65 3.30 15.25 -20.90
CA ILE A 65 3.89 15.66 -22.17
C ILE A 65 5.41 15.48 -22.14
N GLY A 66 6.06 15.86 -21.03
CA GLY A 66 7.50 15.61 -20.86
C GLY A 66 7.88 14.13 -20.98
N ALA A 67 7.08 13.21 -20.44
CA ALA A 67 7.32 11.78 -20.57
C ALA A 67 7.15 11.31 -22.02
N GLY A 68 6.10 11.78 -22.69
CA GLY A 68 5.87 11.49 -24.10
C GLY A 68 6.98 12.01 -25.02
N LEU A 69 7.46 13.24 -24.79
CA LEU A 69 8.56 13.82 -25.54
C LEU A 69 9.90 13.11 -25.27
N LEU A 70 10.15 12.70 -24.02
CA LEU A 70 11.33 11.88 -23.70
C LEU A 70 11.25 10.52 -24.42
N ALA A 71 10.07 9.89 -24.45
CA ALA A 71 9.85 8.64 -25.18
C ALA A 71 10.08 8.81 -26.69
N ARG A 72 9.56 9.90 -27.29
CA ARG A 72 9.82 10.27 -28.69
C ARG A 72 11.31 10.39 -28.98
N ASN A 73 12.04 11.11 -28.13
CA ASN A 73 13.48 11.34 -28.31
C ASN A 73 14.29 10.04 -28.14
N ALA A 74 13.91 9.19 -27.17
CA ALA A 74 14.52 7.88 -26.97
C ALA A 74 14.29 6.97 -28.18
N ALA A 75 13.05 6.88 -28.68
CA ALA A 75 12.71 6.07 -29.84
C ALA A 75 13.42 6.56 -31.12
N ALA A 76 13.57 7.88 -31.29
CA ALA A 76 14.34 8.46 -32.40
C ALA A 76 15.84 8.09 -32.35
N ARG A 77 16.36 7.75 -31.17
CA ARG A 77 17.72 7.24 -30.97
C ARG A 77 17.79 5.70 -30.96
N GLY A 78 16.69 5.01 -31.27
CA GLY A 78 16.65 3.54 -31.27
C GLY A 78 16.65 2.90 -29.88
N LEU A 79 16.45 3.67 -28.81
CA LEU A 79 16.35 3.13 -27.45
C LEU A 79 14.97 2.51 -27.21
N THR A 80 14.95 1.44 -26.42
CA THR A 80 13.73 0.81 -25.91
C THR A 80 13.85 0.49 -24.42
N ARG A 81 12.75 0.10 -23.77
CA ARG A 81 12.79 -0.41 -22.39
C ARG A 81 13.57 -1.73 -22.32
N GLN A 82 14.12 -2.06 -21.16
CA GLN A 82 14.65 -3.41 -20.94
C GLN A 82 13.51 -4.46 -20.96
N PRO A 83 13.75 -5.68 -21.47
CA PRO A 83 12.71 -6.67 -21.73
C PRO A 83 12.03 -7.20 -20.47
N TRP A 84 12.73 -7.20 -19.32
CA TRP A 84 12.16 -7.63 -18.03
C TRP A 84 11.30 -6.56 -17.34
N VAL A 85 11.34 -5.31 -17.80
CA VAL A 85 10.65 -4.20 -17.14
C VAL A 85 9.17 -4.21 -17.55
N LYS A 86 8.28 -4.42 -16.58
CA LYS A 86 6.84 -4.26 -16.79
C LYS A 86 6.46 -2.78 -16.80
N THR A 87 6.16 -2.25 -17.98
CA THR A 87 5.72 -0.85 -18.16
C THR A 87 4.19 -0.72 -18.17
N SER A 88 3.68 0.43 -17.73
CA SER A 88 2.24 0.72 -17.77
C SER A 88 1.96 2.22 -17.73
N LEU A 89 0.96 2.68 -18.48
CA LEU A 89 0.37 4.00 -18.38
C LEU A 89 -1.06 3.88 -17.82
N GLY A 90 -1.30 4.40 -16.61
CA GLY A 90 -2.60 4.43 -15.96
C GLY A 90 -3.08 5.87 -15.74
N PRO A 91 -3.71 6.51 -16.74
CA PRO A 91 -4.11 7.90 -16.65
C PRO A 91 -5.26 8.13 -15.66
N GLY A 92 -5.28 9.28 -14.99
CA GLY A 92 -6.37 9.67 -14.10
C GLY A 92 -7.67 10.06 -14.81
N SER A 93 -7.62 10.38 -16.11
CA SER A 93 -8.79 10.69 -16.94
C SER A 93 -8.49 10.47 -18.42
N ARG A 94 -9.55 10.41 -19.24
CA ARG A 94 -9.44 10.31 -20.71
C ARG A 94 -8.79 11.52 -21.37
N VAL A 95 -8.95 12.72 -20.78
CA VAL A 95 -8.30 13.97 -21.22
C VAL A 95 -6.78 13.79 -21.38
N VAL A 96 -6.16 12.98 -20.51
CA VAL A 96 -4.73 12.68 -20.58
C VAL A 96 -4.36 11.96 -21.87
N THR A 97 -5.13 10.92 -22.22
CA THR A 97 -4.92 10.20 -23.48
C THR A 97 -5.13 11.13 -24.66
N ASP A 98 -6.20 11.93 -24.66
CA ASP A 98 -6.52 12.83 -25.78
C ASP A 98 -5.41 13.84 -26.08
N TYR A 99 -4.80 14.48 -25.06
CA TYR A 99 -3.71 15.41 -25.33
C TYR A 99 -2.40 14.69 -25.70
N LEU A 100 -2.14 13.48 -25.19
CA LEU A 100 -0.97 12.69 -25.60
C LEU A 100 -1.09 12.23 -27.06
N GLU A 101 -2.29 11.87 -27.49
CA GLU A 101 -2.61 11.55 -28.88
C GLU A 101 -2.49 12.77 -29.78
N LYS A 102 -3.12 13.89 -29.40
CA LYS A 102 -3.07 15.15 -30.16
C LYS A 102 -1.64 15.71 -30.26
N ALA A 103 -0.82 15.51 -29.23
CA ALA A 103 0.61 15.85 -29.25
C ALA A 103 1.46 14.88 -30.09
N GLY A 104 0.90 13.76 -30.54
CA GLY A 104 1.63 12.74 -31.31
C GLY A 104 2.62 11.92 -30.48
N VAL A 105 2.53 11.94 -29.15
CA VAL A 105 3.50 11.28 -28.26
C VAL A 105 2.98 10.02 -27.58
N LEU A 106 1.67 9.72 -27.66
CA LEU A 106 1.12 8.47 -27.13
C LEU A 106 1.77 7.25 -27.80
N LYS A 107 1.85 7.23 -29.13
CA LYS A 107 2.47 6.13 -29.88
C LYS A 107 3.96 5.95 -29.55
N GLU A 108 4.63 7.03 -29.15
CA GLU A 108 6.04 6.98 -28.74
C GLU A 108 6.20 6.34 -27.35
N LEU A 109 5.26 6.60 -26.43
CA LEU A 109 5.17 5.88 -25.17
C LEU A 109 4.90 4.37 -25.38
N GLU A 110 4.00 4.04 -26.31
CA GLU A 110 3.67 2.65 -26.66
C GLU A 110 4.86 1.88 -27.24
N LYS A 111 5.73 2.50 -28.03
CA LYS A 111 6.99 1.88 -28.50
C LYS A 111 7.91 1.44 -27.35
N LEU A 112 7.83 2.12 -26.20
CA LEU A 112 8.53 1.75 -24.96
C LEU A 112 7.69 0.86 -24.03
N GLY A 113 6.54 0.37 -24.51
CA GLY A 113 5.62 -0.50 -23.78
C GLY A 113 4.67 0.22 -22.80
N PHE A 114 4.68 1.55 -22.74
CA PHE A 114 3.77 2.32 -21.88
C PHE A 114 2.36 2.45 -22.50
N TYR A 115 1.69 1.30 -22.65
CA TYR A 115 0.30 1.26 -23.11
C TYR A 115 -0.67 1.77 -22.04
N VAL A 116 -1.78 2.37 -22.48
CA VAL A 116 -2.90 2.72 -21.61
C VAL A 116 -3.54 1.42 -21.09
N VAL A 117 -3.30 1.10 -19.81
CA VAL A 117 -3.81 -0.14 -19.19
C VAL A 117 -5.17 0.04 -18.53
N GLY A 118 -5.60 1.29 -18.33
CA GLY A 118 -6.89 1.62 -17.75
C GLY A 118 -6.91 2.99 -17.06
N TYR A 119 -8.13 3.51 -16.86
CA TYR A 119 -8.37 4.78 -16.19
C TYR A 119 -8.72 4.55 -14.72
N GLY A 120 -7.74 4.72 -13.82
CA GLY A 120 -7.92 4.46 -12.40
C GLY A 120 -6.59 4.38 -11.64
N CYS A 121 -6.65 3.99 -10.36
CA CYS A 121 -5.46 4.00 -9.51
C CYS A 121 -4.35 3.01 -9.94
N THR A 122 -4.71 1.88 -10.57
CA THR A 122 -3.77 0.87 -11.10
C THR A 122 -2.61 0.56 -10.12
N THR A 123 -1.36 0.62 -10.57
CA THR A 123 -0.13 0.40 -9.78
C THR A 123 -0.03 1.30 -8.55
N CYS A 124 -0.60 2.51 -8.54
CA CYS A 124 -0.53 3.43 -7.39
C CYS A 124 -1.20 2.85 -6.13
N ILE A 125 -2.23 2.00 -6.29
CA ILE A 125 -2.91 1.36 -5.16
C ILE A 125 -2.38 -0.05 -4.85
N GLY A 126 -1.42 -0.53 -5.63
CA GLY A 126 -0.93 -1.91 -5.59
C GLY A 126 -1.62 -2.86 -6.58
N ASN A 127 -2.51 -2.36 -7.44
CA ASN A 127 -3.12 -3.16 -8.52
C ASN A 127 -2.16 -3.22 -9.72
N SER A 128 -0.94 -3.69 -9.47
CA SER A 128 0.15 -3.79 -10.44
C SER A 128 0.08 -5.05 -11.31
N GLY A 129 -0.73 -6.05 -10.92
CA GLY A 129 -0.82 -7.34 -11.61
C GLY A 129 0.47 -8.16 -11.51
N PRO A 130 0.50 -9.40 -12.04
CA PRO A 130 1.67 -10.27 -11.93
C PRO A 130 2.87 -9.75 -12.74
N LEU A 131 4.08 -10.00 -12.26
CA LEU A 131 5.30 -9.89 -13.09
C LEU A 131 5.33 -11.02 -14.14
N PRO A 132 6.12 -10.87 -15.21
CA PRO A 132 6.43 -12.00 -16.10
C PRO A 132 6.95 -13.20 -15.29
N THR A 133 6.54 -14.40 -15.66
CA THR A 133 6.79 -15.63 -14.88
C THR A 133 8.29 -15.87 -14.68
N GLU A 134 9.09 -15.60 -15.72
CA GLU A 134 10.54 -15.80 -15.75
C GLU A 134 11.25 -14.77 -14.86
N VAL A 135 10.74 -13.54 -14.80
CA VAL A 135 11.23 -12.48 -13.91
C VAL A 135 10.96 -12.83 -12.46
N SER A 136 9.73 -13.27 -12.14
CA SER A 136 9.34 -13.72 -10.79
C SER A 136 10.21 -14.89 -10.33
N ALA A 137 10.40 -15.90 -11.18
CA ALA A 137 11.27 -17.04 -10.90
C ALA A 137 12.73 -16.61 -10.66
N GLY A 138 13.24 -15.66 -11.46
CA GLY A 138 14.58 -15.09 -11.29
C GLY A 138 14.77 -14.35 -9.98
N ILE A 139 13.80 -13.52 -9.58
CA ILE A 139 13.81 -12.81 -8.29
C ILE A 139 13.91 -13.80 -7.14
N ALA A 140 13.07 -14.84 -7.15
CA ALA A 140 13.05 -15.86 -6.10
C ALA A 140 14.34 -16.70 -6.08
N ALA A 141 14.83 -17.13 -7.23
CA ALA A 141 16.04 -17.97 -7.32
C ALA A 141 17.33 -17.23 -6.94
N GLY A 142 17.39 -15.92 -7.15
CA GLY A 142 18.52 -15.06 -6.79
C GLY A 142 18.43 -14.40 -5.42
N ASP A 143 17.28 -14.51 -4.73
CA ASP A 143 16.88 -13.70 -3.57
C ASP A 143 17.13 -12.20 -3.80
N LEU A 144 16.66 -11.68 -4.94
CA LEU A 144 17.01 -10.33 -5.38
C LEU A 144 16.23 -9.24 -4.64
N VAL A 145 16.90 -8.11 -4.41
CA VAL A 145 16.28 -6.84 -4.02
C VAL A 145 16.02 -6.03 -5.28
N VAL A 146 14.86 -6.26 -5.91
CA VAL A 146 14.43 -5.53 -7.11
C VAL A 146 13.63 -4.26 -6.79
N ALA A 147 13.57 -3.37 -7.78
CA ALA A 147 12.97 -2.06 -7.67
C ALA A 147 11.71 -1.87 -8.53
N SER A 148 10.78 -1.04 -8.05
CA SER A 148 9.81 -0.36 -8.89
C SER A 148 10.09 1.13 -8.94
N VAL A 149 9.81 1.75 -10.09
CA VAL A 149 9.82 3.21 -10.26
C VAL A 149 8.43 3.63 -10.73
N LEU A 150 7.76 4.48 -9.97
CA LEU A 150 6.40 4.88 -10.27
C LEU A 150 6.17 6.37 -10.04
N SER A 151 5.29 6.98 -10.84
CA SER A 151 4.84 8.36 -10.63
C SER A 151 3.74 8.50 -9.57
N GLY A 152 3.78 7.62 -8.57
CA GLY A 152 2.87 7.59 -7.43
C GLY A 152 3.18 8.63 -6.36
N ASN A 153 2.56 8.45 -5.19
CA ASN A 153 2.79 9.29 -4.00
C ASN A 153 3.13 8.47 -2.74
N ARG A 154 3.16 7.13 -2.83
CA ARG A 154 3.44 6.22 -1.73
C ARG A 154 4.24 5.03 -2.24
N ASN A 155 5.23 4.63 -1.46
CA ASN A 155 6.21 3.61 -1.82
C ASN A 155 6.55 2.67 -0.65
N PHE A 156 5.62 2.49 0.29
CA PHE A 156 5.78 1.55 1.41
C PHE A 156 6.07 0.12 0.91
N GLU A 157 6.82 -0.66 1.68
CA GLU A 157 7.14 -2.05 1.34
C GLU A 157 5.86 -2.89 1.15
N GLY A 158 5.83 -3.74 0.11
CA GLY A 158 4.69 -4.60 -0.21
C GLY A 158 3.45 -3.87 -0.74
N ARG A 159 3.47 -2.53 -0.86
CA ARG A 159 2.35 -1.72 -1.34
C ARG A 159 2.18 -1.79 -2.85
N VAL A 160 3.28 -1.68 -3.61
CA VAL A 160 3.26 -1.59 -5.07
C VAL A 160 3.11 -2.97 -5.69
N HIS A 161 3.95 -3.93 -5.26
CA HIS A 161 3.91 -5.31 -5.71
C HIS A 161 4.54 -6.21 -4.62
N PRO A 162 4.02 -7.42 -4.36
CA PRO A 162 4.50 -8.29 -3.27
C PRO A 162 5.96 -8.74 -3.41
N GLU A 163 6.45 -8.87 -4.65
CA GLU A 163 7.82 -9.32 -4.96
C GLU A 163 8.84 -8.17 -5.01
N VAL A 164 8.41 -6.91 -4.81
CA VAL A 164 9.27 -5.73 -4.92
C VAL A 164 9.57 -5.15 -3.55
N LYS A 165 10.85 -5.18 -3.16
CA LYS A 165 11.35 -4.69 -1.86
C LYS A 165 11.67 -3.18 -1.91
N ALA A 166 12.16 -2.66 -3.04
CA ALA A 166 12.50 -1.24 -3.20
C ALA A 166 11.50 -0.51 -4.12
N ASN A 167 10.98 0.64 -3.70
CA ASN A 167 9.99 1.39 -4.49
C ASN A 167 10.37 2.88 -4.52
N TYR A 168 10.51 3.45 -5.71
CA TYR A 168 10.95 4.84 -5.91
C TYR A 168 9.86 5.68 -6.55
N LEU A 169 9.55 6.81 -5.92
CA LEU A 169 8.66 7.82 -6.49
C LEU A 169 9.46 8.75 -7.39
N ALA A 170 9.04 8.87 -8.65
CA ALA A 170 9.73 9.70 -9.63
C ALA A 170 8.75 10.42 -10.54
N SER A 171 9.20 11.48 -11.22
CA SER A 171 8.38 12.13 -12.25
C SER A 171 8.13 11.18 -13.44
N PRO A 172 7.01 11.30 -14.16
CA PRO A 172 6.75 10.49 -15.36
C PRO A 172 7.92 10.38 -16.37
N PRO A 173 8.68 11.45 -16.70
CA PRO A 173 9.85 11.31 -17.58
C PRO A 173 10.97 10.45 -16.99
N LEU A 174 11.20 10.52 -15.67
CA LEU A 174 12.17 9.65 -15.00
C LEU A 174 11.71 8.19 -14.97
N VAL A 175 10.41 7.93 -14.84
CA VAL A 175 9.87 6.57 -14.96
C VAL A 175 10.24 5.97 -16.31
N VAL A 176 10.12 6.74 -17.40
CA VAL A 176 10.54 6.31 -18.75
C VAL A 176 12.05 6.07 -18.81
N ALA A 177 12.86 6.98 -18.27
CA ALA A 177 14.32 6.84 -18.24
C ALA A 177 14.78 5.56 -17.50
N TYR A 178 14.20 5.27 -16.34
CA TYR A 178 14.51 4.07 -15.57
C TYR A 178 13.98 2.79 -16.22
N ALA A 179 12.92 2.85 -17.05
CA ALA A 179 12.50 1.71 -17.86
C ALA A 179 13.52 1.36 -18.96
N ILE A 180 14.16 2.38 -19.55
CA ILE A 180 15.23 2.21 -20.54
C ILE A 180 16.50 1.68 -19.88
N ALA A 181 16.90 2.27 -18.75
CA ALA A 181 18.08 1.82 -18.00
C ALA A 181 17.90 0.42 -17.39
N GLY A 182 16.67 0.09 -16.95
CA GLY A 182 16.32 -1.19 -16.32
C GLY A 182 16.93 -1.46 -14.95
N THR A 183 17.58 -0.46 -14.34
CA THR A 183 18.19 -0.54 -13.01
C THR A 183 18.12 0.81 -12.31
N VAL A 184 17.98 0.82 -10.98
CA VAL A 184 18.18 2.02 -10.16
C VAL A 184 19.65 2.22 -9.77
N ASN A 185 20.50 1.21 -10.00
CA ASN A 185 21.94 1.29 -9.78
C ASN A 185 22.64 1.90 -11.01
N ILE A 186 22.26 3.14 -11.34
CA ILE A 186 22.81 3.91 -12.46
C ILE A 186 22.95 5.39 -12.08
N GLU A 187 24.09 5.99 -12.37
CA GLU A 187 24.28 7.43 -12.28
C GLU A 187 23.75 8.10 -13.57
N LEU A 188 22.43 8.37 -13.62
CA LEU A 188 21.73 8.92 -14.80
C LEU A 188 22.36 10.18 -15.43
N THR A 189 23.17 10.93 -14.67
CA THR A 189 23.85 12.14 -15.14
C THR A 189 25.16 11.85 -15.88
N ARG A 190 25.76 10.67 -15.65
CA ARG A 190 27.10 10.31 -16.12
C ARG A 190 27.17 9.03 -16.95
N GLU A 191 26.24 8.12 -16.75
CA GLU A 191 26.19 6.84 -17.45
C GLU A 191 25.19 6.89 -18.61
N PRO A 192 25.47 6.21 -19.75
CA PRO A 192 24.54 6.14 -20.86
C PRO A 192 23.34 5.25 -20.52
N LEU A 193 22.18 5.60 -21.07
CA LEU A 193 20.95 4.80 -20.97
C LEU A 193 20.97 3.59 -21.91
N GLY A 194 21.75 3.69 -22.99
CA GLY A 194 21.89 2.66 -24.00
C GLY A 194 22.71 3.18 -25.18
N LYS A 195 22.67 2.44 -26.28
CA LYS A 195 23.37 2.78 -27.52
C LYS A 195 22.37 3.04 -28.63
N ASP A 196 22.69 4.00 -29.50
CA ASP A 196 21.92 4.21 -30.72
C ASP A 196 22.27 3.17 -31.81
N ALA A 197 21.59 3.27 -32.96
CA ALA A 197 21.78 2.36 -34.09
C ALA A 197 23.22 2.36 -34.65
N ASP A 198 23.97 3.44 -34.45
CA ASP A 198 25.36 3.58 -34.88
C ASP A 198 26.35 3.14 -33.77
N GLY A 199 25.84 2.73 -32.60
CA GLY A 199 26.63 2.25 -31.46
C GLY A 199 27.13 3.35 -30.54
N ASN A 200 26.69 4.60 -30.72
CA ASN A 200 27.07 5.73 -29.86
C ASN A 200 26.30 5.68 -28.54
N ASP A 201 26.96 6.08 -27.46
CA ASP A 201 26.35 6.20 -26.15
C ASP A 201 25.31 7.33 -26.12
N VAL A 202 24.10 7.01 -25.66
CA VAL A 202 23.00 7.96 -25.50
C VAL A 202 22.75 8.21 -24.02
N TYR A 203 22.92 9.45 -23.59
CA TYR A 203 22.74 9.88 -22.21
C TYR A 203 21.35 10.48 -21.98
N LEU A 204 20.94 10.56 -20.71
CA LEU A 204 19.66 11.21 -20.35
C LEU A 204 19.56 12.64 -20.89
N ARG A 205 20.65 13.41 -20.83
CA ARG A 205 20.73 14.78 -21.34
C ARG A 205 20.49 14.90 -22.84
N ASP A 206 20.71 13.83 -23.61
CA ASP A 206 20.56 13.85 -25.07
C ASP A 206 19.09 13.68 -25.49
N ILE A 207 18.25 13.16 -24.60
CA ILE A 207 16.84 12.85 -24.86
C ILE A 207 15.87 13.64 -23.98
N TRP A 208 16.37 14.37 -22.99
CA TRP A 208 15.53 15.14 -22.07
C TRP A 208 14.90 16.34 -22.77
N PRO A 209 13.55 16.48 -22.78
CA PRO A 209 12.88 17.60 -23.44
C PRO A 209 13.12 18.91 -22.68
N SER A 210 13.22 20.01 -23.43
CA SER A 210 13.34 21.34 -22.82
C SER A 210 12.01 21.84 -22.26
N ASN A 211 12.05 22.69 -21.23
CA ASN A 211 10.84 23.33 -20.69
C ASN A 211 10.09 24.15 -21.77
N LYS A 212 10.83 24.75 -22.70
CA LYS A 212 10.24 25.52 -23.81
C LYS A 212 9.42 24.59 -24.71
N GLU A 213 10.00 23.46 -25.11
CA GLU A 213 9.31 22.48 -25.96
C GLU A 213 8.05 21.93 -25.29
N ILE A 214 8.15 21.56 -24.00
CA ILE A 214 6.99 21.10 -23.22
C ILE A 214 5.89 22.18 -23.23
N GLY A 215 6.24 23.44 -22.95
CA GLY A 215 5.30 24.56 -22.94
C GLY A 215 4.63 24.79 -24.28
N ASP A 216 5.40 24.76 -25.37
CA ASP A 216 4.90 24.94 -26.74
C ASP A 216 3.90 23.82 -27.10
N VAL A 217 4.20 22.56 -26.76
CA VAL A 217 3.30 21.42 -27.03
C VAL A 217 2.03 21.50 -26.20
N ILE A 218 2.10 21.87 -24.91
CA ILE A 218 0.91 22.06 -24.08
C ILE A 218 0.00 23.13 -24.68
N ALA A 219 0.57 24.30 -25.04
CA ALA A 219 -0.19 25.40 -25.62
C ALA A 219 -0.89 25.01 -26.93
N ALA A 220 -0.27 24.14 -27.74
CA ALA A 220 -0.85 23.65 -28.99
C ALA A 220 -1.92 22.56 -28.79
N THR A 221 -1.86 21.79 -27.71
CA THR A 221 -2.63 20.53 -27.58
C THR A 221 -3.73 20.59 -26.53
N VAL A 222 -3.48 21.23 -25.38
CA VAL A 222 -4.38 21.25 -24.22
C VAL A 222 -5.26 22.50 -24.25
N GLY A 223 -6.58 22.31 -24.28
CA GLY A 223 -7.55 23.41 -24.28
C GLY A 223 -8.86 23.05 -23.56
N PRO A 224 -9.67 24.04 -23.14
CA PRO A 224 -10.86 23.82 -22.32
C PRO A 224 -11.92 22.96 -22.99
N GLU A 225 -12.00 22.97 -24.33
CA GLU A 225 -12.94 22.18 -25.12
C GLU A 225 -12.73 20.68 -24.93
N MET A 226 -11.48 20.23 -24.78
CA MET A 226 -11.14 18.82 -24.51
C MET A 226 -11.75 18.35 -23.19
N PHE A 227 -11.72 19.21 -22.15
CA PHE A 227 -12.35 18.90 -20.87
C PHE A 227 -13.87 18.88 -21.00
N LYS A 228 -14.48 19.89 -21.63
CA LYS A 228 -15.93 19.93 -21.84
C LYS A 228 -16.45 18.67 -22.54
N GLN A 229 -15.77 18.23 -23.60
CA GLN A 229 -16.13 17.02 -24.34
C GLN A 229 -16.04 15.76 -23.48
N ASN A 230 -14.95 15.59 -22.73
CA ASN A 230 -14.76 14.39 -21.90
C ASN A 230 -15.76 14.29 -20.73
N TYR A 231 -16.09 15.42 -20.11
CA TYR A 231 -16.97 15.43 -18.95
C TYR A 231 -18.46 15.49 -19.29
N ALA A 232 -18.84 15.79 -20.54
CA ALA A 232 -20.23 15.80 -20.98
C ALA A 232 -20.93 14.45 -20.78
N ASP A 233 -20.22 13.35 -21.01
CA ASP A 233 -20.75 11.98 -21.00
C ASP A 233 -20.15 11.11 -19.86
N VAL A 234 -19.60 11.72 -18.79
CA VAL A 234 -18.86 10.97 -17.75
C VAL A 234 -19.68 9.88 -17.05
N PHE A 235 -21.00 10.06 -16.94
CA PHE A 235 -21.91 9.09 -16.31
C PHE A 235 -22.53 8.08 -17.29
N LYS A 236 -22.34 8.27 -18.59
CA LYS A 236 -22.94 7.42 -19.62
C LYS A 236 -22.42 5.99 -19.54
N GLY A 237 -21.14 5.83 -19.19
CA GLY A 237 -20.47 4.53 -19.16
C GLY A 237 -20.45 3.85 -20.53
N ASP A 238 -20.15 2.55 -20.53
CA ASP A 238 -20.27 1.70 -21.71
C ASP A 238 -21.55 0.83 -21.65
N SER A 239 -21.74 -0.05 -22.63
CA SER A 239 -22.90 -0.95 -22.65
C SER A 239 -22.96 -1.87 -21.43
N ARG A 240 -21.82 -2.24 -20.84
CA ARG A 240 -21.77 -3.10 -19.64
C ARG A 240 -22.29 -2.33 -18.44
N TRP A 241 -21.89 -1.07 -18.27
CA TRP A 241 -22.41 -0.19 -17.22
C TRP A 241 -23.92 0.03 -17.37
N ALA A 242 -24.38 0.36 -18.58
CA ALA A 242 -25.78 0.63 -18.85
C ALA A 242 -26.72 -0.59 -18.65
N GLN A 243 -26.16 -1.81 -18.70
CA GLN A 243 -26.90 -3.06 -18.51
C GLN A 243 -26.95 -3.55 -17.05
N ILE A 244 -26.26 -2.89 -16.12
CA ILE A 244 -26.34 -3.26 -14.70
C ILE A 244 -27.74 -2.91 -14.18
N GLU A 245 -28.51 -3.93 -13.82
CA GLU A 245 -29.82 -3.75 -13.21
C GLU A 245 -29.70 -3.04 -11.85
N SER A 246 -30.49 -2.00 -11.66
CA SER A 246 -30.59 -1.25 -10.39
C SER A 246 -32.01 -1.38 -9.85
N PRO A 247 -32.28 -2.28 -8.89
CA PRO A 247 -33.60 -2.43 -8.29
C PRO A 247 -34.11 -1.12 -7.66
N GLU A 248 -35.41 -0.86 -7.77
CA GLU A 248 -36.04 0.31 -7.14
C GLU A 248 -36.23 0.11 -5.63
N GLY A 249 -36.17 1.20 -4.85
CA GLY A 249 -36.43 1.22 -3.41
C GLY A 249 -35.35 1.93 -2.60
N GLN A 250 -35.65 2.21 -1.33
CA GLN A 250 -34.71 2.90 -0.41
C GLN A 250 -33.92 1.95 0.49
N ALA A 251 -34.36 0.68 0.63
CA ALA A 251 -33.72 -0.31 1.47
C ALA A 251 -32.96 -1.34 0.63
N TYR A 252 -31.68 -1.58 0.97
CA TYR A 252 -30.85 -2.57 0.29
C TYR A 252 -31.30 -4.00 0.65
N ARG A 253 -31.57 -4.82 -0.37
CA ARG A 253 -31.92 -6.23 -0.19
C ARG A 253 -30.66 -7.07 -0.07
N TRP A 254 -30.27 -7.39 1.16
CA TRP A 254 -29.09 -8.21 1.42
C TRP A 254 -29.22 -9.62 0.83
N ASN A 255 -28.20 -10.06 0.10
CA ASN A 255 -28.09 -11.44 -0.36
C ASN A 255 -27.12 -12.21 0.56
N ALA A 256 -27.62 -13.25 1.25
CA ALA A 256 -26.83 -14.08 2.16
C ALA A 256 -25.74 -14.92 1.45
N GLU A 257 -25.84 -15.12 0.14
CA GLU A 257 -24.84 -15.83 -0.66
C GLU A 257 -23.69 -14.93 -1.12
N SER A 258 -23.92 -13.60 -1.12
CA SER A 258 -22.94 -12.62 -1.59
C SER A 258 -21.64 -12.66 -0.77
N THR A 259 -20.53 -12.81 -1.48
CA THR A 259 -19.17 -12.72 -0.91
C THR A 259 -18.58 -11.31 -1.05
N TYR A 260 -19.36 -10.32 -1.49
CA TYR A 260 -18.92 -8.95 -1.74
C TYR A 260 -19.60 -7.92 -0.85
N ILE A 261 -20.93 -7.98 -0.76
CA ILE A 261 -21.77 -7.10 0.05
C ILE A 261 -22.50 -7.94 1.09
N LYS A 262 -22.30 -7.63 2.38
CA LYS A 262 -22.92 -8.30 3.53
C LYS A 262 -23.40 -7.25 4.53
N ASN A 263 -24.50 -7.53 5.23
CA ASN A 263 -24.96 -6.69 6.33
C ASN A 263 -23.96 -6.79 7.51
N PRO A 264 -23.29 -5.70 7.90
CA PRO A 264 -22.30 -5.75 8.96
C PRO A 264 -22.94 -5.76 10.35
N PRO A 265 -22.28 -6.35 11.37
CA PRO A 265 -22.86 -6.55 12.70
C PRO A 265 -22.79 -5.31 13.61
N TYR A 266 -22.50 -4.11 13.09
CA TYR A 266 -22.20 -2.92 13.89
C TYR A 266 -23.36 -2.47 14.79
N PHE A 267 -24.58 -2.77 14.37
CA PHE A 267 -25.80 -2.33 15.04
C PHE A 267 -26.52 -3.47 15.78
N ASP A 268 -25.91 -4.66 15.83
CA ASP A 268 -26.50 -5.82 16.50
C ASP A 268 -26.62 -5.53 18.01
N GLY A 269 -27.84 -5.64 18.53
CA GLY A 269 -28.13 -5.34 19.94
C GLY A 269 -28.11 -3.85 20.30
N MET A 270 -28.01 -2.94 19.33
CA MET A 270 -28.10 -1.50 19.58
C MET A 270 -29.48 -1.13 20.12
N THR A 271 -29.50 -0.33 21.20
CA THR A 271 -30.72 0.19 21.81
C THR A 271 -30.74 1.72 21.74
N MET A 272 -31.90 2.33 21.96
CA MET A 272 -32.04 3.79 22.03
C MET A 272 -31.41 4.39 23.29
N ALA A 273 -31.16 3.58 24.33
CA ALA A 273 -30.53 4.04 25.56
C ALA A 273 -29.01 4.10 25.36
N VAL A 274 -28.42 5.27 25.59
CA VAL A 274 -26.96 5.45 25.54
C VAL A 274 -26.34 4.77 26.75
N GLY A 275 -25.41 3.84 26.49
CA GLY A 275 -24.64 3.16 27.53
C GLY A 275 -23.58 4.04 28.19
N ARG A 276 -22.78 3.44 29.08
CA ARG A 276 -21.60 4.08 29.69
C ARG A 276 -20.32 3.45 29.17
N ILE A 277 -19.25 4.22 29.11
CA ILE A 277 -17.89 3.76 28.83
C ILE A 277 -17.32 3.20 30.13
N ALA A 278 -17.27 1.88 30.23
CA ALA A 278 -16.71 1.16 31.36
C ALA A 278 -15.19 1.01 31.25
N ASP A 279 -14.55 0.86 32.41
CA ASP A 279 -13.15 0.45 32.50
C ASP A 279 -12.94 -0.94 31.85
N ILE A 280 -11.73 -1.19 31.35
CA ILE A 280 -11.36 -2.44 30.67
C ILE A 280 -10.57 -3.29 31.65
N HIS A 281 -10.98 -4.53 31.86
CA HIS A 281 -10.33 -5.42 32.83
C HIS A 281 -9.82 -6.72 32.22
N GLY A 282 -8.63 -7.17 32.65
CA GLY A 282 -8.06 -8.46 32.26
C GLY A 282 -7.84 -8.64 30.75
N ALA A 283 -7.55 -7.56 30.02
CA ALA A 283 -7.36 -7.62 28.58
C ALA A 283 -6.04 -8.29 28.19
N ARG A 284 -6.00 -8.98 27.05
CA ARG A 284 -4.79 -9.60 26.50
C ARG A 284 -4.24 -8.79 25.33
N VAL A 285 -2.92 -8.81 25.16
CA VAL A 285 -2.27 -8.16 24.01
C VAL A 285 -2.50 -9.01 22.77
N LEU A 286 -3.18 -8.45 21.76
CA LEU A 286 -3.38 -9.11 20.47
C LEU A 286 -2.17 -8.93 19.54
N GLY A 287 -1.48 -7.80 19.65
CA GLY A 287 -0.25 -7.51 18.91
C GLY A 287 0.58 -6.44 19.60
N LEU A 288 1.90 -6.65 19.60
CA LEU A 288 2.90 -5.69 20.07
C LEU A 288 3.72 -5.27 18.87
N PHE A 289 3.59 -4.02 18.44
CA PHE A 289 4.17 -3.50 17.22
C PHE A 289 5.17 -2.38 17.48
N GLY A 290 6.11 -2.19 16.56
CA GLY A 290 7.06 -1.08 16.59
C GLY A 290 6.49 0.23 16.01
N ASP A 291 7.38 1.06 15.50
CA ASP A 291 7.06 2.36 14.92
C ASP A 291 6.45 2.25 13.51
N SER A 292 5.77 3.33 13.09
CA SER A 292 5.28 3.60 11.73
C SER A 292 4.42 2.47 11.13
N ILE A 293 3.59 1.85 11.97
CA ILE A 293 2.60 0.87 11.52
C ILE A 293 1.54 1.55 10.65
N THR A 294 1.67 1.39 9.33
CA THR A 294 0.73 1.96 8.37
C THR A 294 -0.66 1.33 8.41
N THR A 295 -1.68 2.03 7.90
CA THR A 295 -3.01 1.43 7.69
C THR A 295 -3.03 0.32 6.64
N ASP A 296 -2.01 0.18 5.79
CA ASP A 296 -1.83 -0.99 4.91
C ASP A 296 -1.34 -2.23 5.70
N HIS A 297 -0.64 -2.04 6.83
CA HIS A 297 -0.33 -3.14 7.76
C HIS A 297 -1.59 -3.59 8.51
N ILE A 298 -2.38 -2.63 9.02
CA ILE A 298 -3.59 -2.89 9.80
C ILE A 298 -4.72 -3.45 8.92
N SER A 299 -4.92 -2.89 7.73
CA SER A 299 -5.97 -3.29 6.79
C SER A 299 -5.40 -3.31 5.36
N PRO A 300 -4.72 -4.40 4.96
CA PRO A 300 -4.22 -4.56 3.60
C PRO A 300 -5.35 -4.44 2.57
N ALA A 301 -5.03 -3.95 1.36
CA ALA A 301 -5.99 -3.84 0.27
C ALA A 301 -5.65 -4.69 -0.95
N GLY A 302 -4.47 -5.30 -0.98
CA GLY A 302 -3.97 -6.11 -2.10
C GLY A 302 -4.48 -7.54 -2.07
N ASN A 303 -3.66 -8.45 -2.62
CA ASN A 303 -4.02 -9.86 -2.80
C ASN A 303 -4.33 -10.59 -1.49
N ILE A 304 -5.26 -11.53 -1.57
CA ILE A 304 -5.62 -12.45 -0.49
C ILE A 304 -4.86 -13.76 -0.70
N LYS A 305 -4.05 -14.18 0.27
CA LYS A 305 -3.34 -15.47 0.19
C LYS A 305 -4.31 -16.63 0.34
N LYS A 306 -4.13 -17.70 -0.44
CA LYS A 306 -4.95 -18.93 -0.42
C LYS A 306 -5.10 -19.51 0.99
N ASP A 307 -3.97 -19.63 1.69
CA ASP A 307 -3.86 -20.21 3.01
C ASP A 307 -4.18 -19.24 4.16
N SER A 308 -4.46 -17.96 3.89
CA SER A 308 -4.89 -17.00 4.92
C SER A 308 -6.29 -17.30 5.45
N PRO A 309 -6.67 -16.79 6.65
CA PRO A 309 -8.03 -16.94 7.16
C PRO A 309 -9.11 -16.48 6.16
N ALA A 310 -8.89 -15.36 5.49
CA ALA A 310 -9.79 -14.83 4.47
C ALA A 310 -9.86 -15.75 3.23
N GLY A 311 -8.72 -16.29 2.79
CA GLY A 311 -8.66 -17.24 1.68
C GLY A 311 -9.42 -18.52 1.97
N ARG A 312 -9.20 -19.12 3.14
CA ARG A 312 -9.93 -20.33 3.59
C ARG A 312 -11.44 -20.08 3.68
N PHE A 313 -11.86 -18.90 4.15
CA PHE A 313 -13.27 -18.50 4.17
C PHE A 313 -13.86 -18.38 2.76
N LEU A 314 -13.17 -17.71 1.84
CA LEU A 314 -13.64 -17.59 0.46
C LEU A 314 -13.77 -18.96 -0.22
N GLN A 315 -12.82 -19.86 0.00
CA GLN A 315 -12.88 -21.23 -0.52
C GLN A 315 -14.02 -22.04 0.10
N SER A 316 -14.29 -21.90 1.40
CA SER A 316 -15.43 -22.58 2.03
C SER A 316 -16.78 -22.06 1.53
N ARG A 317 -16.79 -20.86 0.93
CA ARG A 317 -17.93 -20.27 0.21
C ARG A 317 -17.92 -20.56 -1.31
N GLY A 318 -17.05 -21.46 -1.77
CA GLY A 318 -16.98 -21.90 -3.17
C GLY A 318 -16.19 -20.98 -4.11
N VAL A 319 -15.59 -19.90 -3.60
CA VAL A 319 -14.79 -18.97 -4.42
C VAL A 319 -13.41 -19.56 -4.69
N GLN A 320 -13.02 -19.63 -5.96
CA GLN A 320 -11.70 -20.13 -6.35
C GLN A 320 -10.61 -19.08 -6.10
N PRO A 321 -9.34 -19.47 -5.83
CA PRO A 321 -8.26 -18.52 -5.56
C PRO A 321 -8.07 -17.45 -6.64
N VAL A 322 -8.30 -17.77 -7.91
CA VAL A 322 -8.24 -16.81 -9.03
C VAL A 322 -9.32 -15.72 -8.93
N ASP A 323 -10.45 -16.03 -8.29
CA ASP A 323 -11.61 -15.15 -8.12
C ASP A 323 -11.66 -14.49 -6.73
N PHE A 324 -10.62 -14.67 -5.90
CA PHE A 324 -10.54 -14.00 -4.61
C PHE A 324 -10.61 -12.47 -4.74
N ASN A 325 -10.06 -11.95 -5.85
CA ASN A 325 -9.86 -10.52 -6.06
C ASN A 325 -8.96 -9.96 -4.94
N SER A 326 -9.14 -8.71 -4.54
CA SER A 326 -8.33 -8.05 -3.51
C SER A 326 -9.12 -7.78 -2.23
N TYR A 327 -8.44 -7.60 -1.09
CA TYR A 327 -9.09 -7.11 0.13
C TYR A 327 -9.82 -5.78 -0.13
N GLY A 328 -9.27 -4.90 -0.96
CA GLY A 328 -9.92 -3.64 -1.34
C GLY A 328 -11.29 -3.85 -1.99
N SER A 329 -11.44 -4.87 -2.83
CA SER A 329 -12.71 -5.23 -3.46
C SER A 329 -13.73 -5.85 -2.50
N ARG A 330 -13.26 -6.41 -1.38
CA ARG A 330 -14.08 -7.14 -0.40
C ARG A 330 -14.54 -6.26 0.77
N ARG A 331 -14.35 -4.94 0.69
CA ARG A 331 -14.72 -3.98 1.75
C ARG A 331 -16.19 -3.92 2.12
N GLY A 332 -17.08 -4.41 1.26
CA GLY A 332 -18.50 -4.54 1.57
C GLY A 332 -18.83 -5.78 2.41
N ASN A 333 -17.85 -6.62 2.74
CA ASN A 333 -18.04 -7.89 3.44
C ASN A 333 -17.14 -7.97 4.68
N ASP A 334 -17.73 -7.86 5.86
CA ASP A 334 -17.02 -7.90 7.13
C ASP A 334 -16.38 -9.26 7.43
N ASP A 335 -16.94 -10.37 6.96
CA ASP A 335 -16.33 -11.69 7.15
C ASP A 335 -14.94 -11.76 6.50
N VAL A 336 -14.75 -11.14 5.34
CA VAL A 336 -13.45 -11.11 4.66
C VAL A 336 -12.53 -10.09 5.31
N MET A 337 -13.04 -8.88 5.59
CA MET A 337 -12.19 -7.79 6.04
C MET A 337 -11.68 -7.96 7.47
N VAL A 338 -12.47 -8.54 8.37
CA VAL A 338 -12.00 -8.88 9.73
C VAL A 338 -10.90 -9.91 9.67
N ARG A 339 -11.03 -10.92 8.81
CA ARG A 339 -9.99 -11.93 8.54
C ARG A 339 -8.73 -11.35 7.90
N GLY A 340 -8.87 -10.24 7.19
CA GLY A 340 -7.75 -9.48 6.60
C GLY A 340 -7.09 -8.49 7.56
N THR A 341 -7.67 -8.24 8.74
CA THR A 341 -7.15 -7.24 9.67
C THR A 341 -5.84 -7.74 10.30
N PHE A 342 -4.79 -6.93 10.22
CA PHE A 342 -3.40 -7.27 10.54
C PHE A 342 -2.82 -8.45 9.75
N ALA A 343 -3.41 -8.83 8.62
CA ALA A 343 -2.96 -9.96 7.80
C ALA A 343 -1.86 -9.58 6.78
N ASN A 344 -1.30 -8.38 6.87
CA ASN A 344 -0.23 -7.95 5.98
C ASN A 344 1.01 -8.83 6.17
N ILE A 345 1.65 -9.23 5.08
CA ILE A 345 2.80 -10.14 5.11
C ILE A 345 4.06 -9.51 5.67
N ARG A 346 4.12 -8.18 5.77
CA ARG A 346 5.26 -7.37 6.24
C ARG A 346 5.06 -6.77 7.63
N ILE A 347 3.90 -6.99 8.25
CA ILE A 347 3.71 -6.52 9.63
C ILE A 347 4.66 -7.29 10.56
N LYS A 348 5.32 -6.59 11.49
CA LYS A 348 6.30 -7.18 12.40
C LYS A 348 5.76 -7.15 13.82
N ASN A 349 5.44 -8.31 14.36
CA ASN A 349 5.01 -8.44 15.76
C ASN A 349 6.24 -8.72 16.64
N LEU A 350 6.51 -7.82 17.59
CA LEU A 350 7.70 -7.86 18.45
C LEU A 350 7.68 -9.03 19.44
N MET A 351 6.52 -9.68 19.66
CA MET A 351 6.43 -10.96 20.39
C MET A 351 7.30 -12.07 19.77
N PHE A 352 7.65 -11.94 18.48
CA PHE A 352 8.52 -12.87 17.74
C PHE A 352 9.87 -12.26 17.37
N GLY A 353 10.32 -11.22 18.10
CA GLY A 353 11.57 -10.52 17.75
C GLY A 353 11.52 -9.80 16.40
N GLY A 354 10.34 -9.42 15.93
CA GLY A 354 10.16 -8.69 14.67
C GLY A 354 10.00 -9.56 13.42
N GLU A 355 9.66 -10.84 13.57
CA GLU A 355 9.27 -11.70 12.45
C GLU A 355 8.13 -11.08 11.62
N GLU A 356 8.25 -11.15 10.29
CA GLU A 356 7.24 -10.65 9.35
C GLU A 356 6.06 -11.62 9.20
N GLY A 357 4.85 -11.08 9.31
CA GLY A 357 3.60 -11.77 9.03
C GLY A 357 2.49 -11.46 10.03
N GLY A 358 1.25 -11.67 9.61
CA GLY A 358 0.04 -11.42 10.41
C GLY A 358 -0.25 -12.43 11.51
N ASN A 359 0.77 -12.80 12.30
CA ASN A 359 0.70 -13.79 13.37
C ASN A 359 0.82 -13.15 14.76
N THR A 360 0.36 -13.88 15.78
CA THR A 360 0.47 -13.51 17.20
C THR A 360 0.59 -14.75 18.08
N LEU A 361 0.93 -14.56 19.36
CA LEU A 361 0.92 -15.60 20.39
C LEU A 361 -0.41 -15.59 21.13
N TYR A 362 -1.07 -16.75 21.15
CA TYR A 362 -2.27 -16.98 21.93
C TYR A 362 -1.90 -17.57 23.30
N PHE A 363 -2.18 -16.82 24.37
CA PHE A 363 -1.82 -17.17 25.75
C PHE A 363 -2.92 -17.95 26.50
N GLY A 364 -4.00 -18.34 25.81
CA GLY A 364 -5.02 -19.23 26.39
C GLY A 364 -4.66 -20.72 26.36
N ALA A 365 -3.50 -21.07 25.78
CA ALA A 365 -2.92 -22.41 25.78
C ALA A 365 -1.60 -22.43 26.58
N GLN A 366 -1.21 -23.61 27.06
CA GLN A 366 0.07 -23.83 27.73
C GLN A 366 0.81 -24.98 27.03
N PRO A 367 1.93 -24.70 26.30
CA PRO A 367 2.56 -23.39 26.08
C PRO A 367 1.72 -22.46 25.17
N PRO A 368 2.04 -21.14 25.11
CA PRO A 368 1.41 -20.21 24.18
C PRO A 368 1.53 -20.69 22.72
N GLU A 369 0.47 -20.50 21.94
CA GLU A 369 0.36 -21.04 20.57
C GLU A 369 0.50 -19.92 19.54
N LYS A 370 1.41 -20.09 18.56
CA LYS A 370 1.53 -19.17 17.41
C LYS A 370 0.41 -19.44 16.42
N MET A 371 -0.36 -18.41 16.07
CA MET A 371 -1.43 -18.49 15.07
C MET A 371 -1.67 -17.14 14.39
N SER A 372 -2.58 -17.10 13.42
CA SER A 372 -2.97 -15.81 12.80
C SER A 372 -3.65 -14.90 13.82
N ILE A 373 -3.50 -13.58 13.68
CA ILE A 373 -4.17 -12.60 14.55
C ILE A 373 -5.69 -12.81 14.58
N TYR A 374 -6.29 -13.11 13.43
CA TYR A 374 -7.71 -13.42 13.34
C TYR A 374 -8.10 -14.65 14.19
N ASP A 375 -7.37 -15.76 14.05
CA ASP A 375 -7.70 -17.00 14.76
C ASP A 375 -7.56 -16.80 16.28
N ALA A 376 -6.52 -16.10 16.74
CA ALA A 376 -6.33 -15.75 18.15
C ALA A 376 -7.46 -14.86 18.69
N ALA A 377 -7.83 -13.82 17.93
CA ALA A 377 -8.93 -12.93 18.27
C ALA A 377 -10.26 -13.68 18.42
N MET A 378 -10.55 -14.63 17.53
CA MET A 378 -11.76 -15.45 17.64
C MET A 378 -11.74 -16.37 18.87
N LYS A 379 -10.59 -16.96 19.23
CA LYS A 379 -10.45 -17.73 20.48
C LYS A 379 -10.71 -16.86 21.72
N TYR A 380 -10.14 -15.66 21.79
CA TYR A 380 -10.39 -14.73 22.90
C TYR A 380 -11.84 -14.21 22.94
N LYS A 381 -12.45 -13.98 21.77
CA LYS A 381 -13.86 -13.60 21.69
C LYS A 381 -14.77 -14.69 22.26
N ALA A 382 -14.44 -15.97 22.04
CA ALA A 382 -15.19 -17.10 22.60
C ALA A 382 -15.12 -17.18 24.14
N THR A 383 -14.03 -16.70 24.74
CA THR A 383 -13.85 -16.64 26.21
C THR A 383 -14.25 -15.30 26.81
N GLY A 384 -14.76 -14.35 26.00
CA GLY A 384 -15.13 -13.01 26.45
C GLY A 384 -13.95 -12.15 26.89
N THR A 385 -12.71 -12.51 26.51
CA THR A 385 -11.49 -11.80 26.92
C THR A 385 -11.33 -10.53 26.08
N PRO A 386 -11.27 -9.33 26.70
CA PRO A 386 -11.03 -8.10 25.96
C PRO A 386 -9.59 -8.08 25.43
N LEU A 387 -9.37 -7.33 24.34
CA LEU A 387 -8.06 -7.26 23.69
C LEU A 387 -7.53 -5.83 23.63
N VAL A 388 -6.21 -5.71 23.65
CA VAL A 388 -5.49 -4.45 23.40
C VAL A 388 -4.44 -4.65 22.32
N VAL A 389 -4.09 -3.56 21.63
CA VAL A 389 -2.91 -3.49 20.75
C VAL A 389 -1.92 -2.51 21.35
N ILE A 390 -0.64 -2.85 21.30
CA ILE A 390 0.45 -1.94 21.71
C ILE A 390 1.27 -1.60 20.48
N ALA A 391 1.65 -0.34 20.32
CA ALA A 391 2.43 0.14 19.19
C ALA A 391 3.46 1.21 19.58
N GLY A 392 4.45 1.44 18.72
CA GLY A 392 5.38 2.55 18.83
C GLY A 392 4.78 3.87 18.31
N LYS A 393 5.61 4.68 17.65
CA LYS A 393 5.26 5.98 17.09
C LYS A 393 4.49 5.87 15.78
N GLU A 394 3.74 6.92 15.46
CA GLU A 394 3.04 7.10 14.18
C GLU A 394 2.07 5.95 13.81
N TYR A 395 1.43 5.35 14.82
CA TYR A 395 0.49 4.26 14.59
C TYR A 395 -0.68 4.71 13.72
N GLY A 396 -0.89 3.98 12.61
CA GLY A 396 -1.93 4.25 11.63
C GLY A 396 -1.56 5.23 10.52
N THR A 397 -0.28 5.43 10.22
CA THR A 397 0.12 6.32 9.12
C THR A 397 -0.37 5.83 7.74
N GLY A 398 -0.63 6.76 6.80
CA GLY A 398 -0.94 6.43 5.42
C GLY A 398 -2.41 6.60 4.99
N SER A 399 -3.07 5.52 4.55
CA SER A 399 -4.41 5.60 3.93
C SER A 399 -5.52 5.91 4.95
N SER A 400 -6.54 6.68 4.56
CA SER A 400 -7.71 7.01 5.38
C SER A 400 -8.72 5.87 5.57
N ARG A 401 -8.31 4.61 5.40
CA ARG A 401 -9.19 3.44 5.38
C ARG A 401 -9.80 3.21 6.76
N ASP A 402 -11.12 3.39 6.87
CA ASP A 402 -11.88 3.13 8.09
C ASP A 402 -11.86 1.66 8.52
N TRP A 403 -11.65 0.72 7.59
CA TRP A 403 -11.46 -0.71 7.87
C TRP A 403 -10.29 -1.00 8.82
N ALA A 404 -9.29 -0.11 8.90
CA ALA A 404 -8.24 -0.24 9.91
C ALA A 404 -8.78 -0.09 11.35
N ALA A 405 -9.86 0.68 11.55
CA ALA A 405 -10.54 0.80 12.84
C ALA A 405 -11.69 -0.21 12.98
N LYS A 406 -12.51 -0.40 11.93
CA LYS A 406 -13.62 -1.37 11.94
C LYS A 406 -13.12 -2.79 12.19
N GLY A 407 -12.06 -3.20 11.49
CA GLY A 407 -11.42 -4.49 11.67
C GLY A 407 -10.90 -4.67 13.09
N THR A 408 -10.15 -3.68 13.60
CA THR A 408 -9.63 -3.65 14.97
C THR A 408 -10.75 -3.86 16.01
N ASN A 409 -11.85 -3.11 15.89
CA ASN A 409 -13.00 -3.26 16.77
C ASN A 409 -13.65 -4.66 16.67
N LEU A 410 -13.89 -5.14 15.44
CA LEU A 410 -14.56 -6.43 15.20
C LEU A 410 -13.71 -7.65 15.61
N LEU A 411 -12.38 -7.51 15.68
CA LEU A 411 -11.49 -8.49 16.32
C LEU A 411 -11.64 -8.52 17.85
N GLY A 412 -12.33 -7.56 18.46
CA GLY A 412 -12.53 -7.48 19.91
C GLY A 412 -11.56 -6.57 20.65
N VAL A 413 -10.74 -5.80 19.92
CA VAL A 413 -9.82 -4.81 20.52
C VAL A 413 -10.62 -3.66 21.11
N LYS A 414 -10.38 -3.38 22.39
CA LYS A 414 -11.04 -2.33 23.17
C LYS A 414 -10.20 -1.06 23.28
N ALA A 415 -8.86 -1.21 23.31
CA ALA A 415 -7.94 -0.09 23.33
C ALA A 415 -6.71 -0.34 22.46
N VAL A 416 -6.14 0.73 21.93
CA VAL A 416 -4.81 0.76 21.32
C VAL A 416 -3.94 1.68 22.17
N ILE A 417 -2.78 1.20 22.61
CA ILE A 417 -1.81 1.96 23.42
C ILE A 417 -0.58 2.21 22.56
N ALA A 418 -0.31 3.46 22.19
CA ALA A 418 0.78 3.81 21.28
C ALA A 418 1.62 4.99 21.79
N GLU A 419 2.86 5.14 21.30
CA GLU A 419 3.66 6.34 21.62
C GLU A 419 3.09 7.58 20.91
N SER A 420 2.57 7.41 19.69
CA SER A 420 1.84 8.44 18.98
C SER A 420 0.93 7.85 17.89
N PHE A 421 -0.05 8.63 17.44
CA PHE A 421 -1.01 8.24 16.40
C PHE A 421 -1.00 9.19 15.22
N GLU A 422 -1.24 8.67 14.02
CA GLU A 422 -1.63 9.53 12.89
C GLU A 422 -3.07 10.03 13.11
N ARG A 423 -3.30 11.31 12.76
CA ARG A 423 -4.52 12.07 13.02
C ARG A 423 -5.81 11.39 12.52
N ILE A 424 -5.84 10.94 11.26
CA ILE A 424 -7.03 10.32 10.65
C ILE A 424 -7.29 8.96 11.29
N HIS A 425 -6.25 8.15 11.49
CA HIS A 425 -6.44 6.84 12.11
C HIS A 425 -6.95 6.94 13.55
N ARG A 426 -6.41 7.87 14.35
CA ARG A 426 -6.92 8.17 15.69
C ARG A 426 -8.42 8.48 15.69
N SER A 427 -8.86 9.36 14.77
CA SER A 427 -10.27 9.70 14.64
C SER A 427 -11.14 8.49 14.24
N ASN A 428 -10.64 7.62 13.37
CA ASN A 428 -11.36 6.40 12.99
C ASN A 428 -11.51 5.42 14.15
N LEU A 429 -10.48 5.26 15.00
CA LEU A 429 -10.57 4.42 16.21
C LEU A 429 -11.66 4.92 17.14
N VAL A 430 -11.67 6.23 17.44
CA VAL A 430 -12.73 6.87 18.26
C VAL A 430 -14.11 6.65 17.64
N GLY A 431 -14.25 6.86 16.32
CA GLY A 431 -15.52 6.67 15.61
C GLY A 431 -16.05 5.23 15.66
N MET A 432 -15.18 4.24 15.85
CA MET A 432 -15.54 2.83 16.04
C MET A 432 -15.63 2.40 17.51
N GLY A 433 -15.43 3.32 18.46
CA GLY A 433 -15.46 3.01 19.89
C GLY A 433 -14.25 2.23 20.40
N VAL A 434 -13.11 2.30 19.71
CA VAL A 434 -11.82 1.78 20.20
C VAL A 434 -11.06 2.92 20.85
N LEU A 435 -10.60 2.74 22.09
CA LEU A 435 -9.95 3.78 22.87
C LEU A 435 -8.46 3.97 22.44
N PRO A 436 -8.07 5.11 21.86
CA PRO A 436 -6.66 5.38 21.55
C PRO A 436 -5.98 6.02 22.77
N LEU A 437 -5.15 5.24 23.46
CA LEU A 437 -4.33 5.68 24.59
C LEU A 437 -2.93 6.00 24.12
N GLN A 438 -2.38 7.12 24.57
CA GLN A 438 -1.00 7.50 24.31
C GLN A 438 -0.18 7.30 25.58
N PHE A 439 1.02 6.73 25.46
CA PHE A 439 1.98 6.69 26.57
C PHE A 439 2.31 8.11 27.07
N LEU A 440 2.69 8.22 28.34
CA LEU A 440 3.21 9.47 28.87
C LEU A 440 4.57 9.80 28.23
N PRO A 441 4.97 11.09 28.20
CA PRO A 441 6.26 11.49 27.64
C PRO A 441 7.43 10.71 28.28
N GLY A 442 8.21 10.01 27.47
CA GLY A 442 9.35 9.20 27.90
C GLY A 442 9.05 7.75 28.25
N GLU A 443 7.78 7.33 28.18
CA GLU A 443 7.36 5.94 28.37
C GLU A 443 7.05 5.26 27.03
N ASN A 444 7.40 3.98 26.91
CA ASN A 444 6.94 3.09 25.86
C ASN A 444 6.99 1.62 26.31
N ALA A 445 6.65 0.70 25.41
CA ALA A 445 6.67 -0.73 25.72
C ALA A 445 8.06 -1.23 26.18
N GLN A 446 9.14 -0.72 25.58
CA GLN A 446 10.51 -1.15 25.90
C GLN A 446 10.96 -0.62 27.26
N THR A 447 10.74 0.67 27.55
CA THR A 447 11.13 1.28 28.83
C THR A 447 10.36 0.68 30.01
N LEU A 448 9.13 0.21 29.76
CA LEU A 448 8.28 -0.44 30.75
C LEU A 448 8.45 -1.97 30.80
N GLY A 449 9.31 -2.55 29.94
CA GLY A 449 9.60 -3.99 29.92
C GLY A 449 8.42 -4.88 29.50
N LEU A 450 7.52 -4.35 28.66
CA LEU A 450 6.35 -5.07 28.15
C LEU A 450 6.77 -6.00 27.02
N ASP A 451 6.47 -7.29 27.15
CA ASP A 451 6.77 -8.31 26.13
C ASP A 451 5.52 -8.88 25.45
N GLY A 452 4.33 -8.50 25.93
CA GLY A 452 3.04 -8.91 25.40
C GLY A 452 2.44 -10.14 26.09
N SER A 453 3.15 -10.76 27.04
CA SER A 453 2.63 -11.85 27.88
C SER A 453 1.69 -11.37 28.98
N GLU A 454 1.61 -10.07 29.22
CA GLU A 454 0.86 -9.49 30.33
C GLU A 454 -0.66 -9.47 30.09
N THR A 455 -1.41 -9.32 31.17
CA THR A 455 -2.81 -8.86 31.15
C THR A 455 -2.88 -7.37 31.49
N PHE A 456 -3.84 -6.65 30.91
CA PHE A 456 -4.00 -5.21 31.05
C PHE A 456 -5.35 -4.83 31.66
N ASP A 457 -5.29 -3.97 32.68
CA ASP A 457 -6.44 -3.24 33.20
C ASP A 457 -6.30 -1.75 32.83
N VAL A 458 -7.32 -1.17 32.21
CA VAL A 458 -7.42 0.27 31.91
C VAL A 458 -8.56 0.84 32.74
N THR A 459 -8.22 1.67 33.72
CA THR A 459 -9.16 2.17 34.72
C THR A 459 -9.19 3.68 34.81
N GLY A 460 -10.24 4.20 35.44
CA GLY A 460 -10.40 5.64 35.65
C GLY A 460 -10.84 6.37 34.39
N LEU A 461 -11.56 5.70 33.48
CA LEU A 461 -12.02 6.32 32.23
C LEU A 461 -13.08 7.41 32.45
N ALA A 462 -13.75 7.39 33.60
CA ALA A 462 -14.77 8.37 34.00
C ALA A 462 -15.80 8.62 32.89
N ASP A 463 -16.35 7.54 32.32
CA ASP A 463 -17.31 7.60 31.21
C ASP A 463 -16.78 8.36 29.98
N GLY A 464 -15.47 8.23 29.71
CA GLY A 464 -14.77 8.88 28.61
C GLY A 464 -14.37 10.34 28.85
N GLN A 465 -14.63 10.90 30.04
CA GLN A 465 -14.27 12.28 30.37
C GLN A 465 -12.82 12.44 30.84
N ALA A 466 -12.17 11.34 31.22
CA ALA A 466 -10.80 11.37 31.71
C ALA A 466 -9.80 11.73 30.59
N LYS A 467 -8.86 12.62 30.89
CA LYS A 467 -7.72 12.92 30.01
C LYS A 467 -6.53 11.98 30.22
N ILE A 468 -6.50 11.31 31.36
CA ILE A 468 -5.45 10.37 31.78
C ILE A 468 -6.15 9.16 32.38
N ALA A 469 -5.77 7.97 31.95
CA ALA A 469 -6.25 6.70 32.48
C ALA A 469 -5.10 6.00 33.22
N SER A 470 -5.43 5.17 34.21
CA SER A 470 -4.45 4.29 34.86
C SER A 470 -4.42 2.95 34.13
N VAL A 471 -3.24 2.56 33.64
CA VAL A 471 -3.03 1.30 32.92
C VAL A 471 -2.10 0.41 33.74
N THR A 472 -2.59 -0.76 34.15
CA THR A 472 -1.81 -1.75 34.91
C THR A 472 -1.54 -2.96 34.04
N ALA A 473 -0.26 -3.33 33.86
CA ALA A 473 0.16 -4.55 33.19
C ALA A 473 0.64 -5.58 34.22
N THR A 474 0.08 -6.79 34.18
CA THR A 474 0.43 -7.89 35.10
C THR A 474 0.97 -9.08 34.30
N ARG A 475 2.22 -9.49 34.58
CA ARG A 475 2.80 -10.69 33.99
C ARG A 475 2.19 -11.93 34.66
N THR A 476 1.56 -12.79 33.85
CA THR A 476 0.87 -14.01 34.30
C THR A 476 1.67 -15.27 34.02
#